data_AF-A0A1F8KHR3-F1
#
_entry.id   AF-A0A1F8KHR3-F1
#
_cell.length_a   1.000
_cell.length_b   1.000
_cell.length_c   1.000
_cell.angle_alpha   90.00
_cell.angle_beta   90.00
_cell.angle_gamma   90.00
#
_symmetry.space_group_name_H-M   'P 1'
#
loop_
_entity.id
_entity.type
_entity.pdbx_description
1 polymer ?
#
loop_
_entity_poly.entity_id
_entity_poly.type
_entity_poly.pdbx_seq_one_letter_code
_entity_poly.pdbx_strand_id
1 'polypeptide(L)'
;MIQGVINRIAHNSFLIKGWTVLLISSLFALAANNSNKYFLYLAYFPAISFWILDGYYLWQEKLFRALFDHVRLLKENDIDYSMNTSFVKERVAPWERVIFSKTISIFHGIIFILILLVMIISLFL
;
A
#
# COMPACT_ATOMS: atom_id res chain seq x y z
N MET A 1 -16.73 0.84 -16.74
CA MET A 1 -16.92 0.11 -15.46
C MET A 1 -15.58 -0.30 -14.83
N ILE A 2 -14.73 -1.08 -15.51
CA ILE A 2 -13.41 -1.52 -14.99
C ILE A 2 -12.52 -0.33 -14.56
N GLN A 3 -12.44 0.73 -15.38
CA GLN A 3 -11.71 1.95 -15.03
C GLN A 3 -12.17 2.57 -13.70
N GLY A 4 -13.47 2.49 -13.39
CA GLY A 4 -13.99 2.96 -12.11
C GLY A 4 -13.46 2.14 -10.93
N VAL A 5 -13.30 0.82 -11.09
CA VAL A 5 -12.68 -0.05 -10.09
C VAL A 5 -11.21 0.31 -9.90
N ILE A 6 -10.46 0.50 -10.99
CA ILE A 6 -9.06 0.94 -10.97
C ILE A 6 -8.92 2.26 -10.21
N ASN A 7 -9.77 3.26 -10.48
CA ASN A 7 -9.75 4.54 -9.80
C ASN A 7 -10.01 4.40 -8.29
N ARG A 8 -10.98 3.55 -7.87
CA ARG A 8 -11.23 3.30 -6.45
C ARG A 8 -10.04 2.62 -5.75
N ILE A 9 -9.37 1.68 -6.43
CA ILE A 9 -8.19 1.00 -5.88
C ILE A 9 -7.03 1.99 -5.72
N ALA A 10 -6.76 2.80 -6.75
CA ALA A 10 -5.74 3.84 -6.69
C ALA A 10 -6.02 4.87 -5.57
N HIS A 11 -7.29 5.26 -5.41
CA HIS A 11 -7.71 6.14 -4.33
C HIS A 11 -7.47 5.52 -2.95
N ASN A 12 -7.83 4.25 -2.73
CA ASN A 12 -7.58 3.55 -1.47
C ASN A 12 -6.08 3.41 -1.16
N SER A 13 -5.26 3.11 -2.18
CA SER A 13 -3.79 3.09 -2.04
C SER A 13 -3.25 4.46 -1.61
N PHE A 14 -3.77 5.54 -2.18
CA PHE A 14 -3.40 6.90 -1.77
C PHE A 14 -3.83 7.22 -0.33
N LEU A 15 -5.06 6.86 0.06
CA LEU A 15 -5.56 7.05 1.42
C LEU A 15 -4.70 6.32 2.45
N ILE A 16 -4.31 5.07 2.18
CA ILE A 16 -3.43 4.31 3.09
C ILE A 16 -2.10 5.00 3.31
N LYS A 17 -1.49 5.58 2.26
CA LYS A 17 -0.26 6.37 2.41
C LYS A 17 -0.48 7.59 3.31
N GLY A 18 -1.61 8.28 3.15
CA GLY A 18 -2.00 9.38 4.04
C GLY A 18 -2.18 8.94 5.50
N TRP A 19 -2.91 7.86 5.73
CA TRP A 19 -3.09 7.28 7.07
C TRP A 19 -1.78 6.81 7.71
N THR A 20 -0.83 6.33 6.91
CA THR A 20 0.51 5.96 7.37
C THR A 20 1.23 7.17 7.96
N VAL A 21 1.29 8.27 7.23
CA VAL A 21 1.94 9.51 7.70
C VAL A 21 1.21 10.07 8.94
N LEU A 22 -0.12 10.07 8.94
CA LEU A 22 -0.92 10.59 10.04
C LEU A 22 -0.73 9.80 11.34
N LEU A 23 -0.86 8.47 11.31
CA LEU A 23 -0.74 7.66 12.53
C LEU A 23 0.68 7.68 13.08
N ILE A 24 1.69 7.63 12.21
CA ILE A 24 3.09 7.61 12.64
C ILE A 24 3.50 8.95 13.23
N SER A 25 3.13 10.07 12.59
CA SER A 25 3.37 11.41 13.16
C SER A 25 2.64 11.60 14.50
N SER A 26 1.41 11.10 14.63
CA SER A 26 0.66 11.14 15.89
C SER A 26 1.35 10.34 17.00
N LEU A 27 1.86 9.14 16.69
CA LEU A 27 2.60 8.31 17.64
C LEU A 27 3.94 8.94 18.04
N PHE A 28 4.63 9.60 17.11
CA PHE A 28 5.85 10.36 17.43
C PHE A 28 5.55 11.56 18.35
N ALA A 29 4.48 12.31 18.08
CA ALA A 29 4.07 13.43 18.93
C ALA A 29 3.70 12.95 20.34
N LEU A 30 3.01 11.81 20.46
CA LEU A 30 2.74 11.19 21.75
C LEU A 30 4.04 10.81 22.45
N ALA A 31 4.95 10.10 21.78
CA ALA A 31 6.24 9.67 22.34
C ALA A 31 7.09 10.83 22.87
N ALA A 32 7.01 12.01 22.25
CA ALA A 32 7.77 13.19 22.66
C ALA A 32 7.26 13.84 23.96
N ASN A 33 5.97 13.74 24.30
CA ASN A 33 5.34 14.45 25.43
C ASN A 33 5.48 13.71 26.78
N ASN A 34 6.67 13.21 27.11
CA ASN A 34 6.96 12.37 28.30
C ASN A 34 6.13 11.08 28.39
N SER A 35 5.55 10.65 27.28
CA SER A 35 4.89 9.34 27.24
C SER A 35 5.92 8.24 27.11
N ASN A 36 5.51 7.04 27.52
CA ASN A 36 6.37 5.88 27.56
C ASN A 36 7.05 5.64 26.20
N LYS A 37 8.39 5.54 26.18
CA LYS A 37 9.19 5.22 24.98
C LYS A 37 8.67 3.95 24.26
N TYR A 38 7.87 3.11 24.94
CA TYR A 38 7.15 2.00 24.30
C TYR A 38 6.20 2.39 23.16
N PHE A 39 5.69 3.62 23.10
CA PHE A 39 4.86 4.10 21.98
C PHE A 39 5.63 4.14 20.65
N LEU A 40 6.96 4.22 20.67
CA LEU A 40 7.78 4.11 19.46
C LEU A 40 7.73 2.70 18.87
N TYR A 41 7.69 1.66 19.70
CA TYR A 41 7.51 0.29 19.20
C TYR A 41 6.12 0.09 18.59
N LEU A 42 5.11 0.80 19.11
CA LEU A 42 3.76 0.74 18.55
C LEU A 42 3.70 1.31 17.12
N ALA A 43 4.60 2.21 16.73
CA ALA A 43 4.64 2.78 15.38
C ALA A 43 4.97 1.76 14.29
N TYR A 44 5.64 0.65 14.62
CA TYR A 44 5.89 -0.44 13.66
C TYR A 44 4.60 -1.15 13.24
N PHE A 45 3.60 -1.23 14.12
CA PHE A 45 2.35 -1.90 13.81
C PHE A 45 1.61 -1.29 12.60
N PRO A 46 1.27 0.02 12.59
CA PRO A 46 0.65 0.62 11.41
C PRO A 46 1.61 0.69 10.23
N ALA A 47 2.93 0.86 10.43
CA ALA A 47 3.90 0.89 9.33
C ALA A 47 3.95 -0.43 8.55
N ILE A 48 4.04 -1.58 9.24
CA ILE A 48 4.01 -2.91 8.59
C ILE A 48 2.64 -3.16 7.96
N SER A 49 1.56 -2.91 8.71
CA SER A 49 0.19 -3.22 8.26
C SER A 49 -0.17 -2.43 7.00
N PHE A 50 0.17 -1.15 6.95
CA PHE A 50 -0.13 -0.30 5.80
C PHE A 50 0.80 -0.56 4.62
N TRP A 51 2.04 -1.01 4.83
CA TRP A 51 2.88 -1.49 3.74
C TRP A 51 2.24 -2.69 3.03
N ILE A 52 1.78 -3.68 3.81
CA ILE A 52 1.12 -4.88 3.30
C ILE A 52 -0.15 -4.51 2.50
N LEU A 53 -0.99 -3.65 3.06
CA LEU A 53 -2.24 -3.24 2.41
C LEU A 53 -2.01 -2.37 1.17
N ASP A 54 -1.05 -1.46 1.18
CA ASP A 54 -0.71 -0.65 0.01
C ASP A 54 -0.16 -1.52 -1.13
N GLY A 55 0.69 -2.51 -0.80
CA GLY A 55 1.16 -3.52 -1.74
C GLY A 55 0.01 -4.36 -2.32
N TYR A 56 -0.98 -4.73 -1.50
CA TYR A 56 -2.18 -5.42 -1.95
C TYR A 56 -3.02 -4.58 -2.92
N TYR A 57 -3.25 -3.29 -2.62
CA TYR A 57 -3.98 -2.41 -3.53
C TYR A 57 -3.26 -2.23 -4.86
N LEU A 58 -1.93 -2.04 -4.86
CA LEU A 58 -1.17 -1.97 -6.10
C LEU A 58 -1.23 -3.27 -6.91
N TRP A 59 -1.26 -4.43 -6.25
CA TRP A 59 -1.40 -5.72 -6.92
C TRP A 59 -2.79 -5.88 -7.56
N GLN A 60 -3.85 -5.52 -6.84
CA GLN A 60 -5.21 -5.50 -7.37
C GLN A 60 -5.34 -4.54 -8.56
N GLU A 61 -4.74 -3.34 -8.47
CA GLU A 61 -4.75 -2.38 -9.57
C GLU A 61 -4.14 -2.96 -10.84
N LYS A 62 -2.99 -3.65 -10.72
CA LYS A 62 -2.33 -4.31 -11.85
C LYS A 62 -3.20 -5.42 -12.45
N LEU A 63 -3.89 -6.22 -11.63
CA LEU A 63 -4.84 -7.23 -12.12
C LEU A 63 -5.98 -6.60 -12.91
N PHE A 64 -6.58 -5.53 -12.41
CA PHE A 64 -7.67 -4.84 -13.11
C PHE A 64 -7.19 -4.10 -14.37
N ARG A 65 -5.96 -3.59 -14.39
CA ARG A 65 -5.32 -3.07 -15.61
C ARG A 65 -5.14 -4.18 -16.65
N ALA A 66 -4.67 -5.37 -16.24
CA ALA A 66 -4.54 -6.52 -17.14
C ALA A 66 -5.90 -7.02 -17.67
N LEU A 67 -6.94 -6.99 -16.84
CA LEU A 67 -8.32 -7.28 -17.25
C LEU A 67 -8.81 -6.25 -18.28
N PHE A 68 -8.59 -4.96 -18.02
CA PHE A 68 -8.92 -3.88 -18.95
C PHE A 68 -8.22 -4.06 -20.31
N ASP A 69 -6.92 -4.36 -20.29
CA ASP A 69 -6.12 -4.58 -21.50
C ASP A 69 -6.61 -5.78 -22.32
N HIS A 70 -7.19 -6.80 -21.67
CA HIS A 70 -7.84 -7.91 -22.35
C HIS A 70 -9.19 -7.49 -22.97
N VAL A 71 -10.08 -6.90 -22.16
CA VAL A 71 -11.46 -6.58 -22.58
C VAL A 71 -11.49 -5.55 -23.70
N ARG A 72 -10.58 -4.56 -23.72
CA ARG A 72 -10.54 -3.52 -24.76
C ARG A 72 -10.29 -4.03 -26.19
N LEU A 73 -9.83 -5.28 -26.32
CA LEU A 73 -9.55 -5.92 -27.61
C LEU A 73 -10.69 -6.80 -28.11
N LEU A 74 -11.72 -7.02 -27.29
CA LEU A 74 -12.89 -7.83 -27.64
C LEU A 74 -13.89 -7.02 -28.46
N LYS A 75 -14.67 -7.72 -29.30
CA LYS A 75 -15.85 -7.13 -29.94
C LYS A 75 -16.96 -7.00 -28.89
N GLU A 76 -17.88 -6.05 -29.08
CA GLU A 76 -18.94 -5.77 -28.09
C GLU A 76 -19.76 -7.01 -27.69
N ASN A 77 -20.07 -7.88 -28.65
CA ASN A 77 -20.83 -9.11 -28.40
C ASN A 77 -20.07 -10.17 -27.59
N ASP A 78 -18.74 -10.06 -27.51
CA ASP A 78 -17.86 -11.02 -26.82
C ASP A 78 -17.49 -10.53 -25.40
N ILE A 79 -17.93 -9.33 -24.99
CA ILE A 79 -17.61 -8.76 -23.67
C ILE A 79 -18.44 -9.45 -22.58
N ASP A 80 -17.78 -10.32 -21.83
CA ASP A 80 -18.27 -10.77 -20.52
C ASP A 80 -17.96 -9.68 -19.48
N TYR A 81 -18.99 -9.02 -18.94
CA TYR A 81 -18.88 -7.96 -17.93
C TYR A 81 -18.42 -8.47 -16.54
N SER A 82 -18.02 -9.73 -16.44
CA SER A 82 -17.39 -10.32 -15.26
C SER A 82 -16.17 -9.53 -14.77
N MET A 83 -16.08 -9.37 -13.45
CA MET A 83 -14.94 -8.75 -12.77
C MET A 83 -13.91 -9.78 -12.28
N ASN A 84 -13.99 -11.01 -12.78
CA ASN A 84 -13.06 -12.06 -12.42
C ASN A 84 -11.68 -11.80 -13.05
N THR A 85 -10.66 -11.61 -12.23
CA THR A 85 -9.27 -11.38 -12.68
C THR A 85 -8.43 -12.66 -12.71
N SER A 86 -8.98 -13.82 -12.35
CA SER A 86 -8.22 -15.07 -12.20
C SER A 86 -7.48 -15.46 -13.48
N PHE A 87 -8.11 -15.28 -14.64
CA PHE A 87 -7.55 -15.67 -15.94
C PHE A 87 -6.44 -14.72 -16.45
N VAL A 88 -6.33 -13.51 -15.89
CA VAL A 88 -5.24 -12.58 -16.19
C VAL A 88 -4.15 -12.57 -15.12
N LYS A 89 -4.30 -13.36 -14.05
CA LYS A 89 -3.39 -13.36 -12.90
C LYS A 89 -1.95 -13.66 -13.29
N GLU A 90 -1.73 -14.59 -14.22
CA GLU A 90 -0.39 -14.97 -14.70
C GLU A 90 0.31 -13.85 -15.49
N ARG A 91 -0.43 -12.85 -15.98
CA ARG A 91 0.13 -11.68 -16.68
C ARG A 91 0.69 -10.62 -15.72
N VAL A 92 0.43 -10.78 -14.42
CA VAL A 92 0.82 -9.83 -13.38
C VAL A 92 1.78 -10.49 -12.42
N ALA A 93 2.78 -9.74 -11.98
CA ALA A 93 3.71 -10.21 -10.95
C ALA A 93 2.95 -10.67 -9.68
N PRO A 94 3.44 -11.70 -8.99
CA PRO A 94 2.83 -12.16 -7.74
C PRO A 94 2.87 -11.05 -6.68
N TRP A 95 1.93 -11.06 -5.74
CA TRP A 95 1.72 -9.99 -4.76
C TRP A 95 2.98 -9.68 -3.95
N GLU A 96 3.75 -10.71 -3.61
CA GLU A 96 5.02 -10.65 -2.89
C GLU A 96 6.08 -9.86 -3.67
N ARG A 97 6.07 -9.91 -5.00
CA ARG A 97 6.96 -9.07 -5.81
C ARG A 97 6.45 -7.63 -5.90
N VAL A 98 5.13 -7.42 -5.82
CA VAL A 98 4.51 -6.09 -5.91
C VAL A 98 4.69 -5.29 -4.63
N ILE A 99 4.58 -5.91 -3.45
CA ILE A 99 4.81 -5.25 -2.16
C ILE A 99 6.24 -4.71 -2.03
N PHE A 100 7.22 -5.34 -2.69
CA PHE A 100 8.61 -4.86 -2.75
C PHE A 100 8.95 -4.02 -3.99
N SER A 101 7.95 -3.57 -4.76
CA SER A 101 8.18 -2.72 -5.93
C SER A 101 8.74 -1.34 -5.55
N LYS A 102 9.43 -0.70 -6.49
CA LYS A 102 10.17 0.56 -6.26
C LYS A 102 9.34 1.64 -5.54
N THR A 103 8.10 1.87 -5.95
CA THR A 103 7.25 2.92 -5.37
C THR A 103 6.84 2.61 -3.94
N ILE A 104 6.46 1.37 -3.65
CA ILE A 104 6.04 0.91 -2.33
C ILE A 104 7.25 0.88 -1.38
N SER A 105 8.36 0.26 -1.83
CA SER A 105 9.59 0.12 -1.03
C SER A 105 10.23 1.46 -0.69
N ILE A 106 10.23 2.44 -1.60
CA ILE A 106 10.76 3.78 -1.29
C ILE A 106 9.89 4.46 -0.22
N PHE A 107 8.56 4.46 -0.41
CA PHE A 107 7.66 5.14 0.52
C PHE A 107 7.71 4.53 1.92
N HIS A 108 7.44 3.22 2.03
CA HIS A 108 7.42 2.55 3.32
C HIS A 108 8.84 2.40 3.89
N GLY A 109 9.87 2.20 3.05
CA GLY A 109 11.26 2.18 3.50
C GLY A 109 11.68 3.47 4.20
N ILE A 110 11.32 4.64 3.65
CA ILE A 110 11.56 5.93 4.32
C ILE A 110 10.84 5.99 5.67
N ILE A 111 9.58 5.55 5.73
CA ILE A 111 8.81 5.50 6.98
C ILE A 111 9.50 4.62 8.03
N PHE A 112 9.97 3.42 7.67
CA PHE A 112 10.70 2.55 8.58
C PHE A 112 12.02 3.16 9.06
N ILE A 113 12.77 3.78 8.15
CA ILE A 113 14.01 4.48 8.48
C ILE A 113 13.73 5.60 9.48
N LEU A 114 12.64 6.37 9.29
CA LEU A 114 12.26 7.43 10.23
C LEU A 114 11.92 6.87 11.62
N ILE A 115 11.16 5.78 11.71
CA ILE A 115 10.88 5.12 13.00
C ILE A 115 12.19 4.68 13.67
N LEU A 116 13.09 4.04 12.92
CA LEU A 116 14.39 3.60 13.43
C LEU A 116 15.24 4.77 13.93
N LEU A 117 15.33 5.86 13.17
CA LEU A 117 16.09 7.05 13.53
C LEU A 117 15.55 7.68 14.82
N VAL A 118 14.24 7.89 14.92
CA VAL A 118 13.62 8.46 16.13
C VAL A 118 13.84 7.53 17.33
N MET A 119 13.71 6.23 17.15
CA MET A 119 13.99 5.24 18.20
C MET A 119 15.44 5.33 18.69
N ILE A 120 16.42 5.36 17.78
CA ILE A 120 17.85 5.48 18.12
C ILE A 120 18.11 6.79 18.87
N ILE A 121 17.61 7.93 18.36
CA ILE A 121 17.77 9.24 19.01
C ILE A 121 17.18 9.21 20.43
N SER A 122 16.02 8.59 20.61
CA SER A 122 15.35 8.48 21.91
C SER A 122 16.10 7.60 22.91
N LEU A 123 17.04 6.75 22.49
CA LEU A 123 17.86 5.95 23.41
C LEU A 123 19.05 6.74 23.98
N PHE A 124 19.51 7.78 23.28
CA PHE A 124 20.64 8.62 23.70
C PHE A 124 20.23 9.91 24.42
N LEU A 125 18.93 10.23 24.43
CA LEU A 125 18.29 11.31 25.19
C LEU A 125 17.59 10.75 26.44
#